data_AF-X1AZZ1-F1
#
_entry.id   AF-X1AZZ1-F1
#
_cell.length_a   1.000
_cell.length_b   1.000
_cell.length_c   1.000
_cell.angle_alpha   90.00
_cell.angle_beta   90.00
_cell.angle_gamma   90.00
#
_symmetry.space_group_name_H-M   'P 1'
#
loop_
_entity.id
_entity.type
_entity.pdbx_description
1 polymer ?
#
loop_
_entity_poly.entity_id
_entity_poly.type
_entity_poly.pdbx_seq_one_letter_code
_entity_poly.pdbx_strand_id
1 'polypeptide(L)'
;MAISWWPDPSVIERYRNEGIKVIINCSEFDNRQDVSKEFKYFNINIPDYGTPTEPQLKRFFEITNEWGTENNPFVVHCVAGC
;
A
#
# COMPACT_ATOMS: atom_id res chain seq x y z
N MET A 1 -9.55 -1.39 -5.89
CA MET A 1 -8.14 -0.95 -5.79
C MET A 1 -8.13 0.56 -5.86
N ALA A 2 -7.41 1.22 -4.95
CA ALA A 2 -7.19 2.66 -4.95
C ALA A 2 -5.69 2.97 -5.00
N ILE A 3 -5.35 4.18 -5.47
CA ILE A 3 -3.99 4.72 -5.49
C ILE A 3 -3.97 5.99 -4.63
N SER A 4 -2.89 6.23 -3.91
CA SER A 4 -2.77 7.35 -2.97
C SER A 4 -1.32 7.82 -2.84
N TRP A 5 -1.14 9.03 -2.31
CA TRP A 5 0.16 9.54 -1.88
C TRP A 5 0.50 9.08 -0.46
N TRP A 6 1.63 9.55 0.07
CA TRP A 6 2.07 9.29 1.45
C TRP A 6 0.94 9.50 2.48
N PRO A 7 0.55 8.46 3.25
CA PRO A 7 -0.61 8.57 4.10
C PRO A 7 -0.28 9.30 5.41
N ASP A 8 -0.60 10.59 5.46
CA ASP A 8 -0.69 11.35 6.71
C ASP A 8 -1.91 10.90 7.56
N PRO A 9 -2.05 11.34 8.83
CA PRO A 9 -3.16 10.92 9.69
C PRO A 9 -4.55 11.17 9.08
N SER A 10 -4.74 12.21 8.28
CA SER A 10 -6.02 12.52 7.64
C SER A 10 -6.33 11.54 6.50
N VAL A 11 -5.31 11.10 5.77
CA VAL A 11 -5.42 10.06 4.74
C VAL A 11 -5.72 8.70 5.37
N ILE A 12 -5.08 8.38 6.49
CA ILE A 12 -5.37 7.15 7.25
C ILE A 12 -6.83 7.12 7.72
N GLU A 13 -7.39 8.24 8.19
CA GLU A 13 -8.83 8.32 8.51
C GLU A 13 -9.72 8.07 7.29
N ARG A 14 -9.33 8.59 6.11
CA ARG A 14 -10.06 8.32 4.86
C ARG A 14 -10.04 6.83 4.53
N TYR A 15 -8.90 6.14 4.69
CA TYR A 15 -8.82 4.69 4.48
C TYR A 15 -9.81 3.93 5.37
N ARG A 16 -9.99 4.33 6.63
CA ARG A 16 -11.00 3.74 7.51
C ARG A 16 -12.42 3.97 6.99
N ASN A 17 -12.72 5.21 6.64
CA ASN A 17 -14.06 5.60 6.18
C ASN A 17 -14.44 4.92 4.86
N GLU A 18 -13.46 4.68 3.98
CA GLU A 18 -13.63 3.97 2.72
C GLU A 18 -13.59 2.43 2.89
N GLY A 19 -13.35 1.93 4.10
CA GLY A 19 -13.31 0.50 4.38
C GLY A 19 -12.08 -0.22 3.81
N ILE A 20 -10.99 0.51 3.55
CA ILE A 20 -9.70 -0.08 3.17
C ILE A 20 -9.21 -0.98 4.29
N LYS A 21 -8.74 -2.17 3.94
CA LYS A 21 -8.22 -3.17 4.89
C LYS A 21 -6.74 -3.46 4.70
N VAL A 22 -6.21 -3.16 3.52
CA VAL A 22 -4.84 -3.51 3.14
C VAL A 22 -4.14 -2.29 2.55
N ILE A 23 -2.91 -2.03 3.01
CA ILE A 23 -2.04 -0.97 2.53
C ILE A 23 -0.79 -1.59 1.93
N ILE A 24 -0.49 -1.25 0.68
CA ILE A 24 0.71 -1.64 -0.04
C ILE A 24 1.55 -0.39 -0.25
N ASN A 25 2.63 -0.26 0.52
CA ASN A 25 3.61 0.80 0.38
C ASN A 25 4.69 0.38 -0.62
N CYS A 26 4.79 1.11 -1.73
CA CYS A 26 5.75 0.88 -2.79
C CYS A 26 7.00 1.77 -2.70
N SER A 27 7.16 2.57 -1.65
CA SER A 27 8.32 3.45 -1.48
C SER A 27 9.49 2.76 -0.75
N GLU A 28 10.67 3.34 -0.89
CA GLU A 28 11.87 2.96 -0.14
C GLU A 28 11.77 3.24 1.37
N PHE A 29 10.78 4.03 1.80
CA PHE A 29 10.55 4.39 3.20
C PHE A 29 9.46 3.52 3.81
N ASP A 30 9.79 2.77 4.87
CA ASP A 30 8.81 1.96 5.59
C ASP A 30 8.14 2.76 6.72
N ASN A 31 6.91 3.24 6.49
CA ASN A 31 6.09 3.97 7.46
C ASN A 31 5.14 3.10 8.27
N ARG A 32 5.41 1.80 8.40
CA ARG A 32 4.57 0.88 9.18
C ARG A 32 4.25 1.38 10.60
N GLN A 33 5.15 2.15 11.20
CA GLN A 33 4.97 2.67 12.57
C GLN A 33 3.89 3.76 12.65
N ASP A 34 3.67 4.49 11.55
CA ASP A 34 2.68 5.56 11.44
C ASP A 34 1.30 5.03 11.02
N VAL A 35 1.26 3.79 10.51
CA VAL A 35 0.04 3.11 10.08
C VAL A 35 -0.57 2.35 11.26
N SER A 36 -1.88 2.50 11.45
CA SER A 36 -2.63 1.76 12.46
C SER A 36 -2.56 0.25 12.25
N LYS A 37 -2.45 -0.51 13.35
CA LYS A 37 -2.34 -1.99 13.33
C LYS A 37 -3.59 -2.72 12.81
N GLU A 38 -4.69 -2.01 12.63
CA GLU A 38 -5.92 -2.55 12.04
C GLU A 38 -5.76 -2.87 10.54
N PHE A 39 -4.86 -2.17 9.85
CA PHE A 39 -4.59 -2.41 8.44
C PHE A 39 -3.58 -3.54 8.26
N LYS A 40 -3.82 -4.40 7.28
CA LYS A 40 -2.78 -5.31 6.80
C LYS A 40 -1.79 -4.50 5.96
N TYR A 41 -0.54 -4.43 6.41
CA TYR A 41 0.47 -3.60 5.76
C TYR A 41 1.55 -4.43 5.08
N PHE A 42 1.88 -4.08 3.84
CA PHE A 42 2.98 -4.64 3.07
C PHE A 42 3.87 -3.51 2.54
N ASN A 43 5.19 -3.70 2.60
CA ASN A 43 6.15 -2.82 1.94
C ASN A 43 6.83 -3.59 0.81
N ILE A 44 6.90 -2.96 -0.35
CA ILE A 44 7.67 -3.35 -1.52
C ILE A 44 8.59 -2.17 -1.80
N ASN A 45 9.84 -2.24 -1.35
CA ASN A 45 10.80 -1.17 -1.57
C ASN A 45 11.08 -1.00 -3.08
N ILE A 46 10.49 0.01 -3.72
CA ILE A 46 10.86 0.47 -5.06
C ILE A 46 11.59 1.81 -4.88
N PRO A 47 12.84 1.95 -5.36
CA PRO A 47 13.58 3.21 -5.28
C PRO A 47 12.81 4.35 -5.97
N ASP A 48 12.90 5.57 -5.42
CA ASP A 48 12.25 6.73 -6.03
C ASP A 48 12.75 6.96 -7.47
N TYR A 49 11.83 7.32 -8.37
CA TYR A 49 12.03 7.36 -9.84
C TYR A 49 12.48 6.05 -10.51
N GLY A 50 12.54 4.94 -9.76
CA GLY A 50 12.80 3.61 -10.27
C GLY A 50 11.56 2.90 -10.79
N THR A 51 11.78 1.83 -11.56
CA THR A 51 10.71 0.89 -11.95
C THR A 51 10.81 -0.38 -11.11
N PRO A 52 9.69 -1.04 -10.79
CA PRO A 52 9.74 -2.32 -10.11
C PRO A 52 10.49 -3.37 -10.94
N THR A 53 11.30 -4.16 -10.25
CA THR A 53 11.95 -5.37 -10.75
C THR A 53 10.94 -6.52 -10.84
N GLU A 54 11.26 -7.56 -11.61
CA GLU A 54 10.41 -8.77 -11.70
C GLU A 54 10.09 -9.40 -10.34
N PRO A 55 11.04 -9.55 -9.38
CA PRO A 55 10.71 -10.07 -8.05
C PRO A 55 9.72 -9.18 -7.28
N GLN A 56 9.82 -7.85 -7.42
CA GLN A 56 8.90 -6.91 -6.78
C GLN A 56 7.50 -6.99 -7.40
N LEU A 57 7.40 -7.10 -8.73
CA LEU A 57 6.12 -7.35 -9.41
C LEU A 57 5.50 -8.67 -8.98
N LYS A 58 6.29 -9.75 -8.93
CA LYS A 58 5.82 -11.05 -8.46
C LYS A 58 5.29 -10.96 -7.02
N ARG A 59 6.01 -10.27 -6.14
CA ARG A 59 5.58 -10.05 -4.76
C ARG A 59 4.26 -9.27 -4.70
N PHE A 60 4.11 -8.23 -5.52
CA PHE A 60 2.86 -7.49 -5.63
C PHE A 60 1.70 -8.40 -6.05
N PHE A 61 1.87 -9.21 -7.09
CA PHE A 61 0.84 -10.13 -7.56
C PHE A 61 0.47 -11.18 -6.52
N GLU A 62 1.43 -11.71 -5.76
CA GLU A 62 1.17 -12.62 -4.64
C GLU A 62 0.30 -11.96 -3.58
N ILE A 63 0.63 -10.73 -3.17
CA ILE A 63 -0.15 -9.97 -2.18
C ILE A 63 -1.56 -9.71 -2.70
N THR A 64 -1.72 -9.25 -3.95
CA THR A 64 -3.04 -8.95 -4.50
C THR A 64 -3.87 -10.20 -4.76
N ASN A 65 -3.26 -11.35 -5.06
CA ASN A 65 -3.99 -12.61 -5.18
C ASN A 65 -4.44 -13.14 -3.82
N GLU A 66 -3.61 -13.02 -2.79
CA GLU A 66 -3.93 -13.49 -1.44
C GLU A 66 -4.95 -12.56 -0.74
N TRP A 67 -4.80 -11.24 -0.91
CA TRP A 67 -5.53 -10.23 -0.15
C TRP A 67 -6.46 -9.34 -0.98
N GLY A 68 -6.42 -9.37 -2.31
CA GLY A 68 -7.19 -8.49 -3.20
C GLY A 68 -8.57 -9.01 -3.62
N THR A 69 -9.19 -9.88 -2.80
CA THR A 69 -10.55 -10.39 -3.05
C THR A 69 -11.61 -9.31 -2.78
N GLU A 70 -12.84 -9.51 -3.27
CA GLU A 70 -13.96 -8.53 -3.16
C GLU A 70 -14.22 -8.01 -1.74
N ASN A 71 -13.82 -8.75 -0.69
CA ASN A 71 -14.02 -8.38 0.71
C ASN A 71 -12.85 -7.63 1.36
N ASN A 72 -11.75 -7.39 0.64
CA ASN A 72 -10.55 -6.74 1.18
C ASN A 72 -10.09 -5.60 0.26
N PRO A 73 -10.78 -4.44 0.30
CA PRO A 73 -10.35 -3.26 -0.43
C PRO A 73 -8.93 -2.88 -0.02
N PHE A 74 -8.07 -2.63 -1.01
CA PHE A 74 -6.67 -2.29 -0.80
C PHE A 74 -6.29 -1.00 -1.51
N VAL A 75 -5.35 -0.30 -0.88
CA VAL A 75 -4.73 0.91 -1.41
C VAL A 75 -3.24 0.66 -1.67
N VAL A 76 -2.77 1.17 -2.80
CA VAL A 76 -1.35 1.20 -3.15
C VAL A 76 -0.88 2.64 -3.04
N HIS A 77 0.29 2.88 -2.44
CA HIS A 77 0.86 4.22 -2.35
C HIS A 77 2.36 4.22 -2.57
N CYS A 78 2.89 5.34 -3.04
CA CYS A 78 4.30 5.68 -2.97
C CYS A 78 4.44 6.96 -2.12
N VAL A 79 5.49 7.76 -2.32
CA VAL A 79 5.62 9.09 -1.72
C VAL A 79 4.66 10.07 -2.39
N ALA A 80 4.72 10.18 -3.73
CA ALA A 80 3.89 11.11 -4.50
C ALA A 80 2.51 10.55 -4.89
N GLY A 81 2.35 9.22 -4.92
CA GLY A 81 1.11 8.58 -5.35
C GLY A 81 0.79 8.71 -6.84
N CYS A 82 1.82 8.86 -7.67
CA CYS A 82 1.74 8.88 -9.13
C CYS A 82 2.08 7.52 -9.74
#